data_AF-A0A0D1X8W0-F1
#
_entry.id   AF-A0A0D1X8W0-F1
#
_cell.length_a   1.000
_cell.length_b   1.000
_cell.length_c   1.000
_cell.angle_alpha   90.00
_cell.angle_beta   90.00
_cell.angle_gamma   90.00
#
_symmetry.space_group_name_H-M   'P 1'
#
loop_
_entity.id
_entity.type
_entity.pdbx_description
1 polymer ?
#
loop_
_entity_poly.entity_id
_entity_poly.type
_entity_poly.pdbx_seq_one_letter_code
_entity_poly.pdbx_strand_id
1 'polypeptide(L)'
;MSEQLREDSASMPITDTELPTSTSTINEQIKELKKREADLQKRIQLKELKDKVARMEAVLEGQPTRSTPATEEEITQLDTDAEAAEPRAQSTTPQGKDIHPKDLPEYKGKSLREYTDWVDCAVNAFRLAPRRFAQEGVRVAWAQQFLTPSLKTTWSDYIRTKEEESDTTWKEFTTFLLDKLEDPGNRELSVHMAHARATQRKGQTVADFEAYLTSLEAQMTTAWTEKEKRNNLIAKLRVDLQHHLASLPTIPETRSGVVTLLTRWERTKKRLETETMNASSKRKFGDNDAPIKRSQGAEAAHRKFKVEDSESATNKKKETKLRCYKCDKVGHLARDCRKPKEDATNKGKASGSH
;
A
#
# COMPACT_ATOMS: atom_id res chain seq x y z
N MET A 1 -8.22 -5.00 98.21
CA MET A 1 -7.28 -6.12 98.06
C MET A 1 -7.94 -7.16 97.17
N SER A 2 -7.20 -7.62 96.16
CA SER A 2 -7.45 -8.84 95.36
C SER A 2 -8.68 -8.83 94.46
N GLU A 3 -8.67 -9.32 93.23
CA GLU A 3 -7.63 -9.85 92.35
C GLU A 3 -8.28 -9.96 90.95
N GLN A 4 -7.48 -9.86 89.90
CA GLN A 4 -7.90 -10.06 88.51
C GLN A 4 -8.48 -11.46 88.27
N LEU A 5 -9.36 -11.61 87.26
CA LEU A 5 -9.17 -12.54 86.12
C LEU A 5 -10.32 -12.42 85.08
N ARG A 6 -9.92 -12.07 83.86
CA ARG A 6 -10.36 -12.54 82.52
C ARG A 6 -11.86 -12.77 82.25
N GLU A 7 -12.39 -11.98 81.31
CA GLU A 7 -13.30 -12.49 80.26
C GLU A 7 -12.94 -11.85 78.91
N ASP A 8 -13.02 -12.69 77.88
CA ASP A 8 -12.54 -12.52 76.52
C ASP A 8 -13.36 -11.51 75.70
N SER A 9 -12.66 -10.71 74.87
CA SER A 9 -13.27 -9.98 73.76
C SER A 9 -12.45 -10.22 72.51
N ALA A 10 -12.92 -11.17 71.71
CA ALA A 10 -12.44 -11.44 70.36
C ALA A 10 -12.77 -10.25 69.44
N SER A 11 -11.77 -9.45 69.10
CA SER A 11 -11.80 -8.54 67.97
C SER A 11 -10.76 -9.02 66.97
N MET A 12 -11.22 -9.59 65.86
CA MET A 12 -10.38 -10.07 64.76
C MET A 12 -9.70 -8.88 64.08
N PRO A 13 -8.39 -8.94 63.82
CA PRO A 13 -7.71 -7.89 63.06
C PRO A 13 -8.11 -7.99 61.59
N ILE A 14 -8.63 -6.87 61.08
CA ILE A 14 -8.78 -6.63 59.64
C ILE A 14 -7.36 -6.65 59.06
N THR A 15 -7.04 -7.69 58.31
CA THR A 15 -5.79 -7.77 57.55
C THR A 15 -5.92 -6.86 56.33
N ASP A 16 -5.40 -5.65 56.45
CA ASP A 16 -5.10 -4.80 55.29
C ASP A 16 -4.13 -5.56 54.38
N THR A 17 -4.69 -6.07 53.28
CA THR A 17 -3.90 -6.61 52.18
C THR A 17 -3.33 -5.43 51.42
N GLU A 18 -2.14 -4.98 51.84
CA GLU A 18 -1.41 -3.90 51.19
C GLU A 18 -1.10 -4.28 49.73
N LEU A 19 -1.73 -3.57 48.80
CA LEU A 19 -1.33 -3.51 47.40
C LEU A 19 0.09 -2.94 47.30
N PRO A 20 0.98 -3.49 46.45
CA PRO A 20 2.34 -2.99 46.34
C PRO A 20 2.36 -1.70 45.50
N THR A 21 2.04 -0.57 46.12
CA THR A 21 2.19 0.75 45.52
C THR A 21 3.45 1.42 46.02
N SER A 22 4.59 1.05 45.44
CA SER A 22 5.73 1.96 45.36
C SER A 22 6.37 1.81 44.00
N THR A 23 6.40 2.91 43.24
CA THR A 23 7.09 3.02 41.95
C THR A 23 8.57 2.63 42.06
N SER A 24 9.16 2.77 43.25
CA SER A 24 10.52 2.30 43.56
C SER A 24 10.65 0.78 43.46
N THR A 25 9.68 0.02 44.00
CA THR A 25 9.70 -1.45 44.00
C THR A 25 9.53 -2.02 42.59
N ILE A 26 8.69 -1.38 41.76
CA ILE A 26 8.49 -1.78 40.35
C ILE A 26 9.75 -1.50 39.53
N ASN A 27 10.39 -0.34 39.73
CA ASN A 27 11.63 -0.01 39.03
C ASN A 27 12.78 -0.96 39.39
N GLU A 28 12.83 -1.43 40.63
CA GLU A 28 13.80 -2.41 41.09
C GLU A 28 13.55 -3.80 40.50
N GLN A 29 12.28 -4.22 40.42
CA GLN A 29 11.90 -5.45 39.70
C GLN A 29 12.25 -5.38 38.21
N ILE A 30 12.03 -4.23 37.54
CA ILE A 30 12.41 -4.04 36.13
C ILE A 30 13.92 -4.14 35.95
N LYS A 31 14.71 -3.58 36.88
CA LYS A 31 16.17 -3.66 36.83
C LYS A 31 16.67 -5.10 36.97
N GLU A 32 16.09 -5.88 37.87
CA GLU A 32 16.43 -7.29 38.04
C GLU A 32 16.01 -8.14 36.82
N LEU A 33 14.82 -7.88 36.25
CA LEU A 33 14.37 -8.55 35.03
C LEU A 33 15.26 -8.24 33.83
N LYS A 34 15.70 -6.99 33.65
CA LYS A 34 16.67 -6.62 32.59
C LYS A 34 18.01 -7.32 32.77
N LYS A 35 18.48 -7.47 34.01
CA LYS A 35 19.71 -8.20 34.32
C LYS A 35 19.57 -9.68 33.97
N ARG A 36 18.42 -10.29 34.28
CA ARG A 36 18.11 -11.68 33.93
C ARG A 36 17.98 -11.89 32.42
N GLU A 37 17.39 -10.95 31.70
CA GLU A 37 17.31 -10.96 30.25
C GLU A 37 18.71 -10.95 29.62
N ALA A 38 19.60 -10.07 30.09
CA ALA A 38 20.98 -10.01 29.61
C ALA A 38 21.77 -11.31 29.91
N ASP A 39 21.52 -11.96 31.06
CA ASP A 39 22.13 -13.27 31.37
C ASP A 39 21.63 -14.38 30.43
N LEU A 40 20.31 -14.42 30.17
CA LEU A 40 19.72 -15.39 29.26
C LEU A 40 20.23 -15.20 27.82
N GLN A 41 20.38 -13.97 27.34
CA GLN A 41 20.97 -13.68 26.04
C GLN A 41 22.41 -14.21 25.93
N LYS A 42 23.23 -14.00 26.97
CA LYS A 42 24.60 -14.56 27.02
C LYS A 42 24.60 -16.09 27.00
N ARG A 43 23.65 -16.74 27.68
CA ARG A 43 23.51 -18.21 27.66
C ARG A 43 23.10 -18.75 26.29
N ILE A 44 22.22 -18.05 25.59
CA ILE A 44 21.83 -18.39 24.21
C ILE A 44 23.03 -18.27 23.28
N GLN A 45 23.76 -17.15 23.33
CA GLN A 45 24.99 -16.96 22.55
C GLN A 45 26.04 -18.04 22.86
N LEU A 46 26.21 -18.39 24.14
CA LEU A 46 27.12 -19.45 24.55
C LEU A 46 26.70 -20.81 23.96
N LYS A 47 25.40 -21.11 23.90
CA LYS A 47 24.89 -22.35 23.31
C LYS A 47 25.14 -22.38 21.80
N GLU A 48 24.86 -21.29 21.09
CA GLU A 48 25.11 -21.19 19.65
C GLU A 48 26.59 -21.34 19.30
N LEU A 49 27.47 -20.74 20.11
CA LEU A 49 28.92 -20.89 19.96
C LEU A 49 29.37 -22.32 20.24
N LYS A 50 28.82 -22.97 21.28
CA LYS A 50 29.09 -24.39 21.54
C LYS A 50 28.66 -25.29 20.39
N ASP A 51 27.47 -25.07 19.85
CA ASP A 51 26.97 -25.83 18.70
C ASP A 51 27.83 -25.56 17.45
N LYS A 52 28.33 -24.34 17.28
CA LYS A 52 29.26 -23.99 16.19
C LYS A 52 30.61 -24.67 16.36
N VAL A 53 31.15 -24.71 17.58
CA VAL A 53 32.39 -25.42 17.90
C VAL A 53 32.22 -26.92 17.67
N ALA A 54 31.13 -27.53 18.15
CA ALA A 54 30.84 -28.94 17.92
C ALA A 54 30.71 -29.27 16.42
N ARG A 55 30.12 -28.38 15.61
CA ARG A 55 30.08 -28.54 14.15
C ARG A 55 31.47 -28.46 13.52
N MET A 56 32.33 -27.53 13.98
CA MET A 56 33.70 -27.40 13.47
C MET A 56 34.57 -28.59 13.89
N GLU A 57 34.42 -29.09 15.12
CA GLU A 57 35.08 -30.29 15.63
C GLU A 57 34.65 -31.54 14.86
N ALA A 58 33.34 -31.72 14.59
CA ALA A 58 32.85 -32.85 13.80
C ALA A 58 33.39 -32.86 12.35
N VAL A 59 33.62 -31.69 11.77
CA VAL A 59 34.27 -31.55 10.44
C VAL A 59 35.76 -31.91 10.51
N LEU A 60 36.46 -31.54 11.59
CA LEU A 60 37.86 -31.87 11.81
C LEU A 60 38.07 -33.37 12.10
N GLU A 61 37.13 -34.02 12.78
CA GLU A 61 37.18 -35.45 13.11
C GLU A 61 36.75 -36.37 11.95
N GLY A 62 36.36 -35.81 10.79
CA GLY A 62 36.10 -36.57 9.57
C GLY A 62 34.87 -37.49 9.62
N GLN A 63 33.90 -37.22 10.49
CA GLN A 63 32.64 -37.98 10.51
C GLN A 63 31.67 -37.49 9.42
N PRO A 64 31.07 -38.40 8.63
CA PRO A 64 30.05 -38.05 7.65
C PRO A 64 28.77 -37.64 8.37
N THR A 65 28.41 -36.36 8.32
CA THR A 65 27.13 -35.88 8.85
C THR A 65 25.98 -36.30 7.92
N ARG A 66 25.36 -37.44 8.23
CA ARG A 66 23.99 -37.81 7.84
C ARG A 66 23.24 -38.00 9.17
N SER A 67 22.08 -37.44 9.48
CA SER A 67 21.00 -36.92 8.66
C SER A 67 20.14 -35.97 9.52
N THR A 68 19.47 -35.04 8.86
CA THR A 68 18.11 -34.60 9.22
C THR A 68 17.16 -35.78 9.46
N PRO A 69 16.12 -35.65 10.32
CA PRO A 69 14.84 -36.31 10.10
C PRO A 69 13.82 -35.29 9.55
N ALA A 70 12.78 -35.58 8.80
CA ALA A 70 12.33 -36.72 8.00
C ALA A 70 10.96 -36.29 7.43
N THR A 71 10.78 -36.29 6.11
CA THR A 71 9.54 -36.67 5.39
C THR A 71 9.89 -36.67 3.89
N GLU A 72 10.30 -37.83 3.37
CA GLU A 72 9.51 -38.66 2.42
C GLU A 72 9.52 -38.03 1.01
N GLU A 73 10.07 -38.61 -0.05
CA GLU A 73 10.37 -40.00 -0.42
C GLU A 73 11.53 -39.99 -1.43
N GLU A 74 12.50 -40.92 -1.33
CA GLU A 74 13.02 -41.58 -2.54
C GLU A 74 13.79 -42.85 -2.16
N ILE A 75 13.22 -43.96 -2.58
CA ILE A 75 13.78 -45.31 -2.55
C ILE A 75 14.76 -45.41 -3.72
N THR A 76 15.99 -45.84 -3.47
CA THR A 76 16.87 -46.38 -4.52
C THR A 76 16.98 -47.88 -4.34
N GLN A 77 16.82 -48.61 -5.45
CA GLN A 77 17.71 -49.66 -5.98
C GLN A 77 16.91 -50.45 -7.04
N LEU A 78 17.24 -50.25 -8.32
CA LEU A 78 18.12 -51.09 -9.15
C LEU A 78 17.47 -52.41 -9.56
N ASP A 79 17.15 -52.54 -10.86
CA ASP A 79 17.46 -53.74 -11.63
C ASP A 79 17.56 -53.39 -13.13
N THR A 80 18.60 -53.94 -13.73
CA THR A 80 18.97 -53.90 -15.15
C THR A 80 18.18 -54.94 -15.95
N ASP A 81 18.00 -54.61 -17.23
CA ASP A 81 17.65 -55.47 -18.38
C ASP A 81 16.22 -56.03 -18.50
N ALA A 82 15.43 -55.45 -19.41
CA ALA A 82 14.68 -56.20 -20.43
C ALA A 82 13.92 -55.27 -21.39
N GLU A 83 14.13 -55.51 -22.67
CA GLU A 83 13.59 -54.83 -23.84
C GLU A 83 12.14 -55.28 -24.13
N ALA A 84 11.18 -54.35 -24.20
CA ALA A 84 9.90 -54.53 -24.90
C ALA A 84 9.12 -53.20 -25.09
N ALA A 85 9.12 -52.72 -26.34
CA ALA A 85 8.02 -52.09 -27.10
C ALA A 85 6.95 -51.17 -26.42
N GLU A 86 7.08 -49.85 -26.73
CA GLU A 86 6.07 -48.80 -27.03
C GLU A 86 4.92 -48.44 -26.04
N PRO A 87 4.33 -47.20 -26.09
CA PRO A 87 4.61 -46.04 -26.92
C PRO A 87 4.97 -44.76 -26.11
N ARG A 88 5.76 -43.90 -26.75
CA ARG A 88 6.31 -42.65 -26.24
C ARG A 88 5.26 -41.55 -26.13
N ALA A 89 4.59 -41.43 -24.98
CA ALA A 89 3.88 -40.21 -24.61
C ALA A 89 4.90 -39.15 -24.16
N GLN A 90 5.34 -38.32 -25.10
CA GLN A 90 6.15 -37.14 -24.82
C GLN A 90 5.30 -36.16 -23.99
N SER A 91 5.46 -36.18 -22.67
CA SER A 91 5.01 -35.07 -21.83
C SER A 91 6.00 -33.93 -22.04
N THR A 92 5.74 -33.13 -23.08
CA THR A 92 6.37 -31.83 -23.27
C THR A 92 5.88 -30.91 -22.17
N THR A 93 6.61 -30.81 -21.05
CA THR A 93 6.42 -29.71 -20.11
C THR A 93 6.65 -28.41 -20.88
N PRO A 94 5.71 -27.45 -20.92
CA PRO A 94 5.91 -26.22 -21.68
C PRO A 94 7.10 -25.47 -21.07
N GLN A 95 8.13 -25.23 -21.88
CA GLN A 95 9.18 -24.25 -21.55
C GLN A 95 8.53 -22.87 -21.45
N GLY A 96 8.04 -22.52 -20.26
CA GLY A 96 7.55 -21.19 -19.95
C GLY A 96 8.72 -20.21 -20.06
N LYS A 97 8.72 -19.40 -21.12
CA LYS A 97 9.64 -18.26 -21.28
C LYS A 97 9.31 -17.23 -20.21
N ASP A 98 10.32 -16.76 -19.48
CA ASP A 98 10.16 -15.66 -18.53
C ASP A 98 9.50 -14.46 -19.22
N ILE A 99 8.58 -13.79 -18.53
CA ILE A 99 7.98 -12.56 -19.04
C ILE A 99 9.05 -11.48 -18.92
N HIS A 100 9.49 -10.94 -20.06
CA HIS A 100 10.49 -9.88 -20.09
C HIS A 100 9.97 -8.65 -19.33
N PRO A 101 10.62 -8.26 -18.20
CA PRO A 101 10.21 -7.08 -17.47
C PRO A 101 10.43 -5.82 -18.31
N LYS A 102 9.61 -4.78 -18.10
CA LYS A 102 9.91 -3.46 -18.65
C LYS A 102 11.20 -2.92 -18.04
N ASP A 103 11.98 -2.21 -18.84
CA ASP A 103 13.18 -1.54 -18.38
C ASP A 103 12.88 -0.54 -17.26
N LEU A 104 13.79 -0.47 -16.30
CA LEU A 104 13.68 0.46 -15.19
C LEU A 104 13.89 1.90 -15.70
N PRO A 105 13.15 2.89 -15.18
CA PRO A 105 13.49 4.27 -15.42
C PRO A 105 14.85 4.59 -14.77
N GLU A 106 15.57 5.55 -15.36
CA GLU A 106 16.82 6.05 -14.80
C GLU A 106 16.58 6.64 -13.40
N TYR A 107 17.26 6.09 -12.39
CA TYR A 107 17.18 6.55 -11.01
C TYR A 107 18.15 7.71 -10.77
N LYS A 108 17.58 8.87 -10.45
CA LYS A 108 18.33 10.12 -10.27
C LYS A 108 18.56 10.47 -8.80
N GLY A 109 17.92 9.75 -7.87
CA GLY A 109 18.02 10.00 -6.44
C GLY A 109 17.53 11.39 -6.04
N LYS A 110 16.39 11.85 -6.57
CA LYS A 110 15.87 13.20 -6.28
C LYS A 110 14.91 13.24 -5.09
N SER A 111 14.24 12.13 -4.79
CA SER A 111 13.23 12.08 -3.73
C SER A 111 13.00 10.68 -3.20
N LEU A 112 12.50 10.57 -1.97
CA LEU A 112 12.18 9.28 -1.34
C LEU A 112 11.12 8.52 -2.13
N ARG A 113 10.19 9.25 -2.76
CA ARG A 113 9.16 8.67 -3.61
C ARG A 113 9.70 8.08 -4.91
N GLU A 114 10.66 8.75 -5.55
CA GLU A 114 11.35 8.20 -6.71
C GLU A 114 12.08 6.90 -6.34
N TYR A 115 12.73 6.88 -5.17
CA TYR A 115 13.38 5.67 -4.64
C TYR A 115 12.39 4.54 -4.42
N THR A 116 11.27 4.77 -3.73
CA THR A 116 10.28 3.71 -3.46
C THR A 116 9.68 3.16 -4.74
N ASP A 117 9.23 4.05 -5.65
CA ASP A 117 8.61 3.66 -6.91
C ASP A 117 9.61 2.86 -7.78
N TRP A 118 10.89 3.25 -7.77
CA TRP A 118 11.94 2.55 -8.51
C TRP A 118 12.28 1.18 -7.93
N VAL A 119 12.42 1.07 -6.60
CA VAL A 119 12.65 -0.22 -5.93
C VAL A 119 11.47 -1.16 -6.15
N ASP A 120 10.23 -0.67 -6.10
CA ASP A 120 9.04 -1.48 -6.38
C ASP A 120 9.02 -1.99 -7.82
N CYS A 121 9.43 -1.16 -8.79
CA CYS A 121 9.59 -1.59 -10.18
C CYS A 121 10.66 -2.68 -10.32
N ALA A 122 11.79 -2.55 -9.62
CA ALA A 122 12.86 -3.55 -9.61
C ALA A 122 12.39 -4.89 -9.02
N VAL A 123 11.76 -4.84 -7.84
CA VAL A 123 11.21 -6.03 -7.17
C VAL A 123 10.16 -6.71 -8.03
N ASN A 124 9.29 -5.95 -8.69
CA ASN A 124 8.33 -6.49 -9.64
C ASN A 124 9.01 -7.17 -10.84
N ALA A 125 10.07 -6.57 -11.39
CA ALA A 125 10.86 -7.19 -12.45
C ALA A 125 11.50 -8.52 -12.01
N PHE A 126 11.98 -8.61 -10.77
CA PHE A 126 12.53 -9.84 -10.21
C PHE A 126 11.48 -10.95 -10.07
N ARG A 127 10.24 -10.57 -9.72
CA ARG A 127 9.10 -11.50 -9.65
C ARG A 127 8.65 -12.01 -11.02
N LEU A 128 8.77 -11.19 -12.07
CA LEU A 128 8.40 -11.55 -13.44
C LEU A 128 9.41 -12.48 -14.12
N ALA A 129 10.68 -12.44 -13.72
CA ALA A 129 11.74 -13.31 -14.25
C ALA A 129 12.57 -13.97 -13.12
N PRO A 130 11.98 -14.91 -12.34
CA PRO A 130 12.65 -15.51 -11.19
C PRO A 130 13.93 -16.27 -11.56
N ARG A 131 13.98 -16.88 -12.75
CA ARG A 131 15.15 -17.66 -13.22
C ARG A 131 16.34 -16.75 -13.50
N ARG A 132 16.10 -15.59 -14.13
CA ARG A 132 17.14 -14.58 -14.41
C ARG A 132 17.67 -13.93 -13.13
N PHE A 133 16.81 -13.72 -12.14
CA PHE A 133 17.13 -13.01 -10.90
C PHE A 133 17.25 -13.93 -9.69
N ALA A 134 17.69 -15.18 -9.90
CA ALA A 134 17.86 -16.17 -8.84
C ALA A 134 18.93 -15.75 -7.82
N GLN A 135 20.04 -15.19 -8.28
CA GLN A 135 21.14 -14.72 -7.43
C GLN A 135 20.99 -13.24 -7.06
N GLU A 136 21.35 -12.88 -5.82
CA GLU A 136 21.26 -11.49 -5.34
C GLU A 136 22.24 -10.56 -6.07
N GLY A 137 23.46 -11.01 -6.35
CA GLY A 137 24.44 -10.23 -7.12
C GLY A 137 23.95 -9.87 -8.52
N VAL A 138 23.17 -10.73 -9.17
CA VAL A 138 22.59 -10.46 -10.50
C VAL A 138 21.50 -9.38 -10.43
N ARG A 139 20.72 -9.34 -9.34
CA ARG A 139 19.72 -8.28 -9.10
C ARG A 139 20.39 -6.92 -8.96
N VAL A 140 21.45 -6.86 -8.16
CA VAL A 140 22.24 -5.64 -7.94
C VAL A 140 22.91 -5.19 -9.23
N ALA A 141 23.61 -6.08 -9.94
CA ALA A 141 24.30 -5.77 -11.19
C ALA A 141 23.36 -5.30 -12.30
N TRP A 142 22.14 -5.84 -12.36
CA TRP A 142 21.11 -5.35 -13.29
C TRP A 142 20.60 -3.97 -12.90
N ALA A 143 20.25 -3.75 -11.64
CA ALA A 143 19.72 -2.47 -11.18
C ALA A 143 20.75 -1.33 -11.26
N GLN A 144 22.04 -1.63 -11.04
CA GLN A 144 23.14 -0.67 -11.17
C GLN A 144 23.24 -0.05 -12.58
N GLN A 145 22.72 -0.72 -13.62
CA GLN A 145 22.71 -0.21 -14.99
C GLN A 145 21.78 1.00 -15.17
N PHE A 146 20.80 1.15 -14.28
CA PHE A 146 19.79 2.21 -14.32
C PHE A 146 20.09 3.36 -13.35
N LEU A 147 21.26 3.35 -12.69
CA LEU A 147 21.72 4.46 -11.85
C LEU A 147 22.39 5.55 -12.71
N THR A 148 22.35 6.79 -12.22
CA THR A 148 23.19 7.86 -12.78
C THR A 148 24.69 7.54 -12.64
N PRO A 149 25.55 8.07 -13.53
CA PRO A 149 26.99 7.82 -13.48
C PRO A 149 27.63 8.18 -12.14
N SER A 150 27.19 9.26 -11.49
CA SER A 150 27.68 9.67 -10.17
C SER A 150 27.35 8.64 -9.08
N LEU A 151 26.11 8.15 -9.03
CA LEU A 151 25.69 7.13 -8.08
C LEU A 151 26.36 5.77 -8.34
N LYS A 152 26.63 5.45 -9.61
CA LYS A 152 27.35 4.24 -9.98
C LYS A 152 28.78 4.26 -9.47
N THR A 153 29.47 5.41 -9.57
CA THR A 153 30.83 5.57 -9.05
C THR A 153 30.85 5.44 -7.53
N THR A 154 29.94 6.11 -6.82
CA THR A 154 29.90 6.04 -5.35
C THR A 154 29.57 4.64 -4.84
N TRP A 155 28.69 3.90 -5.53
CA TRP A 155 28.43 2.49 -5.22
C TRP A 155 29.66 1.60 -5.46
N SER A 156 30.35 1.78 -6.59
CA SER A 156 31.54 1.00 -6.92
C SER A 156 32.69 1.26 -5.93
N ASP A 157 32.82 2.51 -5.49
CA ASP A 157 33.76 2.89 -4.44
C ASP A 157 33.38 2.26 -3.09
N TYR A 158 32.10 2.26 -2.73
CA TYR A 158 31.59 1.62 -1.50
C TYR A 158 31.94 0.12 -1.46
N ILE A 159 31.71 -0.60 -2.56
CA ILE A 159 32.05 -2.02 -2.67
C ILE A 159 33.56 -2.26 -2.63
N ARG A 160 34.37 -1.37 -3.22
CA ARG A 160 35.84 -1.48 -3.16
C ARG A 160 36.39 -1.24 -1.76
N THR A 161 35.74 -0.37 -0.97
CA THR A 161 36.15 -0.07 0.41
C THR A 161 35.59 -1.05 1.44
N LYS A 162 34.66 -1.92 1.05
CA LYS A 162 34.06 -2.90 1.95
C LYS A 162 35.07 -4.04 2.20
N GLU A 163 35.52 -4.18 3.44
CA GLU A 163 36.51 -5.21 3.85
C GLU A 163 35.90 -6.62 3.94
N GLU A 164 34.57 -6.75 4.01
CA GLU A 164 33.88 -8.04 4.06
C GLU A 164 33.60 -8.58 2.65
N GLU A 165 34.26 -9.69 2.31
CA GLU A 165 34.11 -10.51 1.10
C GLU A 165 32.78 -11.29 1.10
N SER A 166 31.67 -10.56 1.24
CA SER A 166 30.31 -11.11 1.15
C SER A 166 29.65 -10.64 -0.13
N ASP A 167 28.86 -11.53 -0.74
CA ASP A 167 28.03 -11.20 -1.89
C ASP A 167 27.11 -10.04 -1.54
N THR A 168 27.11 -9.01 -2.40
CA THR A 168 26.25 -7.84 -2.21
C THR A 168 24.79 -8.24 -2.29
N THR A 169 24.07 -8.01 -1.19
CA THR A 169 22.65 -8.32 -1.12
C THR A 169 21.83 -7.20 -1.76
N TRP A 170 20.65 -7.55 -2.27
CA TRP A 170 19.71 -6.54 -2.76
C TRP A 170 19.36 -5.54 -1.66
N LYS A 171 19.22 -6.02 -0.43
CA LYS A 171 18.91 -5.21 0.75
C LYS A 171 20.00 -4.17 1.01
N GLU A 172 21.26 -4.58 1.02
CA GLU A 172 22.40 -3.67 1.23
C GLU A 172 22.47 -2.59 0.15
N PHE A 173 22.30 -2.97 -1.12
CA PHE A 173 22.25 -2.02 -2.23
C PHE A 173 21.12 -0.99 -2.05
N THR A 174 19.92 -1.43 -1.71
CA THR A 174 18.79 -0.52 -1.47
C THR A 174 19.01 0.38 -0.26
N THR A 175 19.59 -0.13 0.83
CA THR A 175 19.96 0.66 2.01
C THR A 175 21.01 1.71 1.67
N PHE A 176 22.04 1.37 0.89
CA PHE A 176 23.04 2.34 0.44
C PHE A 176 22.43 3.49 -0.37
N LEU A 177 21.56 3.18 -1.34
CA LEU A 177 20.90 4.20 -2.15
C LEU A 177 20.00 5.10 -1.31
N LEU A 178 19.37 4.53 -0.28
CA LEU A 178 18.51 5.25 0.65
C LEU A 178 19.31 6.16 1.58
N ASP A 179 20.42 5.67 2.13
CA ASP A 179 21.30 6.45 3.02
C ASP A 179 21.99 7.60 2.29
N LYS A 180 22.27 7.45 0.98
CA LYS A 180 22.76 8.56 0.14
C LYS A 180 21.70 9.61 -0.15
N LEU A 181 20.43 9.24 -0.06
CA LEU A 181 19.31 10.14 -0.32
C LEU A 181 18.93 10.93 0.93
N GLU A 182 18.82 10.25 2.08
CA GLU A 182 18.54 10.84 3.38
C GLU A 182 19.28 10.07 4.48
N ASP A 183 19.94 10.78 5.40
CA ASP A 183 20.49 10.13 6.60
C ASP A 183 19.38 9.40 7.39
N PRO A 184 19.66 8.21 7.94
CA PRO A 184 18.67 7.43 8.69
C PRO A 184 17.96 8.22 9.79
N GLY A 185 18.69 9.07 10.53
CA GLY A 185 18.12 9.93 11.57
C GLY A 185 17.28 11.08 11.01
N ASN A 186 17.66 11.64 9.86
CA ASN A 186 16.89 12.69 9.19
C ASN A 186 15.59 12.15 8.61
N ARG A 187 15.58 10.90 8.13
CA ARG A 187 14.38 10.22 7.66
C ARG A 187 13.36 10.03 8.78
N GLU A 188 13.79 9.52 9.94
CA GLU A 188 12.90 9.32 11.10
C GLU A 188 12.34 10.66 11.59
N LEU A 189 13.18 11.69 11.68
CA LEU A 189 12.74 13.05 12.02
C LEU A 189 11.72 13.60 11.00
N SER A 190 11.99 13.44 9.72
CA SER A 190 11.09 13.86 8.62
C SER A 190 9.73 13.16 8.71
N VAL A 191 9.73 11.85 8.94
CA VAL A 191 8.52 11.04 9.14
C VAL A 191 7.74 11.49 10.37
N HIS A 192 8.42 11.73 11.50
CA HIS A 192 7.80 12.27 12.71
C HIS A 192 7.17 13.65 12.46
N MET A 193 7.88 14.55 11.79
CA MET A 193 7.38 15.88 11.45
C MET A 193 6.18 15.80 10.49
N ALA A 194 6.25 14.93 9.49
CA ALA A 194 5.18 14.71 8.53
C ALA A 194 3.93 14.11 9.21
N HIS A 195 4.11 13.13 10.10
CA HIS A 195 3.03 12.55 10.89
C HIS A 195 2.42 13.60 11.83
N ALA A 196 3.24 14.35 12.57
CA ALA A 196 2.78 15.40 13.48
C ALA A 196 1.96 16.49 12.75
N ARG A 197 2.36 16.88 11.54
CA ARG A 197 1.66 17.88 10.72
C ARG A 197 0.49 17.31 9.90
N ALA A 198 0.39 15.98 9.77
CA ALA A 198 -0.66 15.35 9.00
C ALA A 198 -2.04 15.70 9.55
N THR A 199 -2.91 16.18 8.66
CA THR A 199 -4.34 16.41 8.89
C THR A 199 -5.10 16.00 7.63
N GLN A 200 -6.33 15.51 7.79
CA GLN A 200 -7.15 15.05 6.67
C GLN A 200 -7.50 16.23 5.76
N ARG A 201 -7.14 16.13 4.48
CA ARG A 201 -7.39 17.20 3.49
C ARG A 201 -8.88 17.33 3.15
N LYS A 202 -9.29 18.51 2.69
CA LYS A 202 -10.65 18.73 2.16
C LYS A 202 -10.91 17.80 0.97
N GLY A 203 -11.94 16.97 1.06
CA GLY A 203 -12.32 16.00 0.02
C GLY A 203 -11.55 14.67 0.03
N GLN A 204 -10.53 14.50 0.89
CA GLN A 204 -9.88 13.20 1.09
C GLN A 204 -10.79 12.29 1.92
N THR A 205 -10.93 11.03 1.51
CA THR A 205 -11.72 10.04 2.27
C THR A 205 -11.00 9.63 3.54
N VAL A 206 -11.74 9.11 4.53
CA VAL A 206 -11.13 8.60 5.76
C VAL A 206 -10.19 7.43 5.47
N ALA A 207 -10.56 6.56 4.53
CA ALA A 207 -9.73 5.41 4.14
C ALA A 207 -8.41 5.84 3.49
N ASP A 208 -8.45 6.83 2.58
CA ASP A 208 -7.22 7.34 1.94
C ASP A 208 -6.31 8.04 2.96
N PHE A 209 -6.90 8.77 3.90
CA PHE A 209 -6.14 9.43 4.96
C PHE A 209 -5.53 8.41 5.93
N GLU A 210 -6.26 7.36 6.26
CA GLU A 210 -5.77 6.30 7.10
C GLU A 210 -4.61 5.54 6.45
N ALA A 211 -4.71 5.22 5.16
CA ALA A 211 -3.63 4.59 4.41
C ALA A 211 -2.36 5.46 4.41
N TYR A 212 -2.52 6.79 4.27
CA TYR A 212 -1.41 7.73 4.37
C TYR A 212 -0.76 7.71 5.77
N LEU A 213 -1.53 7.75 6.85
CA LEU A 213 -0.97 7.66 8.21
C LEU A 213 -0.27 6.31 8.45
N THR A 214 -0.85 5.20 7.96
CA THR A 214 -0.21 3.87 8.03
C THR A 214 1.12 3.86 7.31
N SER A 215 1.23 4.51 6.15
CA SER A 215 2.49 4.58 5.39
C SER A 215 3.59 5.36 6.12
N LEU A 216 3.24 6.37 6.91
CA LEU A 216 4.20 7.10 7.74
C LEU A 216 4.59 6.29 8.97
N GLU A 217 3.63 5.68 9.64
CA GLU A 217 3.86 4.86 10.84
C GLU A 217 4.71 3.61 10.53
N ALA A 218 4.60 3.05 9.33
CA ALA A 218 5.43 1.93 8.88
C ALA A 218 6.93 2.29 8.72
N GLN A 219 7.25 3.58 8.62
CA GLN A 219 8.63 4.07 8.49
C GLN A 219 9.27 4.44 9.84
N MET A 220 8.50 4.39 10.93
CA MET A 220 8.99 4.70 12.28
C MET A 220 9.61 3.47 12.93
N THR A 221 10.72 3.65 13.65
CA THR A 221 11.40 2.54 14.36
C THR A 221 10.57 2.06 15.56
N THR A 222 9.86 2.99 16.21
CA THR A 222 9.03 2.70 17.38
C THR A 222 7.60 2.41 16.96
N ALA A 223 7.13 1.18 17.19
CA ALA A 223 5.75 0.80 16.92
C ALA A 223 4.80 1.47 17.92
N TRP A 224 3.81 2.19 17.41
CA TRP A 224 2.75 2.80 18.21
C TRP A 224 1.72 1.74 18.63
N THR A 225 1.14 1.90 19.81
CA THR A 225 0.01 1.06 20.24
C THR A 225 -1.24 1.36 19.41
N GLU A 226 -2.13 0.37 19.25
CA GLU A 226 -3.39 0.57 18.53
C GLU A 226 -4.25 1.69 19.11
N LYS A 227 -4.19 1.87 20.44
CA LYS A 227 -4.86 2.96 21.15
C LYS A 227 -4.31 4.33 20.75
N GLU A 228 -3.00 4.47 20.65
CA GLU A 228 -2.36 5.72 20.24
C GLU A 228 -2.61 6.02 18.76
N LYS A 229 -2.50 5.00 17.89
CA LYS A 229 -2.85 5.14 16.46
C LYS A 229 -4.29 5.60 16.28
N ARG A 230 -5.24 5.01 17.02
CA ARG A 230 -6.64 5.44 17.03
C ARG A 230 -6.77 6.90 17.47
N ASN A 231 -6.17 7.27 18.59
CA ASN A 231 -6.28 8.63 19.12
C ASN A 231 -5.66 9.67 18.17
N ASN A 232 -4.52 9.36 17.56
CA ASN A 232 -3.91 10.19 16.52
C ASN A 232 -4.79 10.33 15.28
N LEU A 233 -5.39 9.24 14.81
CA LEU A 233 -6.32 9.29 13.70
C LEU A 233 -7.45 10.28 14.02
N ILE A 234 -8.14 10.09 15.15
CA ILE A 234 -9.26 10.95 15.57
C ILE A 234 -8.85 12.43 15.64
N ALA A 235 -7.72 12.73 16.26
CA ALA A 235 -7.22 14.11 16.41
C ALA A 235 -6.89 14.78 15.07
N LYS A 236 -6.57 14.00 14.03
CA LYS A 236 -6.13 14.49 12.71
C LYS A 236 -7.22 14.46 11.64
N LEU A 237 -8.37 13.87 11.94
CA LEU A 237 -9.56 13.90 11.07
C LEU A 237 -10.10 15.32 10.93
N ARG A 238 -10.90 15.55 9.89
CA ARG A 238 -11.61 16.81 9.74
C ARG A 238 -12.61 17.02 10.88
N VAL A 239 -12.83 18.29 11.20
CA VAL A 239 -13.72 18.74 12.29
C VAL A 239 -15.14 18.17 12.14
N ASP A 240 -15.66 18.02 10.92
CA ASP A 240 -17.00 17.45 10.69
C ASP A 240 -17.11 15.98 11.09
N LEU A 241 -16.05 15.20 10.87
CA LEU A 241 -15.97 13.80 11.27
C LEU A 241 -15.72 13.67 12.78
N GLN A 242 -14.92 14.58 13.37
CA GLN A 242 -14.70 14.64 14.81
C GLN A 242 -16.02 14.92 15.56
N HIS A 243 -16.82 15.88 15.11
CA HIS A 243 -18.13 16.15 15.69
C HIS A 243 -19.09 14.96 15.56
N HIS A 244 -19.07 14.26 14.42
CA HIS A 244 -19.87 13.05 14.28
C HIS A 244 -19.45 11.98 15.30
N LEU A 245 -18.15 11.74 15.48
CA LEU A 245 -17.67 10.79 16.50
C LEU A 245 -18.07 11.21 17.91
N ALA A 246 -17.97 12.50 18.25
CA ALA A 246 -18.37 13.02 19.55
C ALA A 246 -19.88 12.89 19.82
N SER A 247 -20.70 12.81 18.76
CA SER A 247 -22.15 12.58 18.88
C SER A 247 -22.54 11.12 19.10
N LEU A 248 -21.60 10.17 18.94
CA LEU A 248 -21.89 8.75 19.08
C LEU A 248 -21.88 8.31 20.56
N PRO A 249 -22.77 7.38 20.95
CA PRO A 249 -22.79 6.85 22.32
C PRO A 249 -21.52 6.08 22.69
N THR A 250 -20.92 5.39 21.73
CA THR A 250 -19.68 4.63 21.91
C THR A 250 -18.75 4.86 20.73
N ILE A 251 -17.48 5.15 21.04
CA ILE A 251 -16.43 5.30 20.05
C ILE A 251 -15.68 3.96 19.97
N PRO A 252 -15.52 3.35 18.78
CA PRO A 252 -14.79 2.10 18.63
C PRO A 252 -13.37 2.18 19.21
N GLU A 253 -12.94 1.12 19.91
CA GLU A 253 -11.62 1.08 20.55
C GLU A 253 -10.47 0.84 19.57
N THR A 254 -10.77 0.35 18.36
CA THR A 254 -9.77 0.03 17.34
C THR A 254 -9.73 1.09 16.25
N ARG A 255 -8.55 1.32 15.68
CA ARG A 255 -8.37 2.20 14.52
C ARG A 255 -9.25 1.77 13.34
N SER A 256 -9.24 0.48 13.03
CA SER A 256 -10.06 -0.11 11.95
C SER A 256 -11.56 0.09 12.16
N GLY A 257 -12.03 -0.02 13.42
CA GLY A 257 -13.43 0.24 13.77
C GLY A 257 -13.85 1.67 13.49
N VAL A 258 -13.01 2.65 13.85
CA VAL A 258 -13.25 4.07 13.56
C VAL A 258 -13.32 4.32 12.05
N VAL A 259 -12.38 3.76 11.27
CA VAL A 259 -12.34 3.92 9.80
C VAL A 259 -13.60 3.34 9.16
N THR A 260 -14.02 2.14 9.57
CA THR A 260 -15.20 1.47 9.03
C THR A 260 -16.46 2.28 9.28
N LEU A 261 -16.62 2.79 10.51
CA LEU A 261 -17.75 3.62 10.90
C LEU A 261 -17.79 4.92 10.08
N LEU A 262 -16.67 5.62 9.99
CA LEU A 262 -16.59 6.89 9.29
C LEU A 262 -16.75 6.74 7.78
N THR A 263 -16.20 5.67 7.19
CA THR A 263 -16.39 5.36 5.77
C THR A 263 -17.88 5.14 5.44
N ARG A 264 -18.61 4.45 6.32
CA ARG A 264 -20.07 4.28 6.20
C ARG A 264 -20.80 5.62 6.29
N TRP A 265 -20.37 6.50 7.20
CA TRP A 265 -20.95 7.82 7.35
C TRP A 265 -20.67 8.72 6.14
N GLU A 266 -19.45 8.74 5.61
CA GLU A 266 -19.07 9.48 4.40
C GLU A 266 -19.94 9.09 3.19
N ARG A 267 -20.19 7.78 3.01
CA ARG A 267 -21.11 7.29 1.96
C ARG A 267 -22.53 7.80 2.16
N THR A 268 -23.02 7.78 3.40
CA THR A 268 -24.38 8.24 3.74
C THR A 268 -24.54 9.74 3.51
N LYS A 269 -23.58 10.53 3.97
CA LYS A 269 -23.53 11.99 3.75
C LYS A 269 -23.47 12.34 2.26
N LYS A 270 -22.59 11.68 1.51
CA LYS A 270 -22.48 11.88 0.06
C LYS A 270 -23.79 11.56 -0.66
N ARG A 271 -24.53 10.53 -0.24
CA ARG A 271 -25.85 10.20 -0.80
C ARG A 271 -26.85 11.33 -0.56
N LEU A 272 -26.96 11.83 0.66
CA LEU A 272 -27.85 12.95 1.01
C LEU A 272 -27.50 14.23 0.24
N GLU A 273 -26.20 14.53 0.10
CA GLU A 273 -25.72 15.66 -0.71
C GLU A 273 -26.13 15.51 -2.19
N THR A 274 -26.01 14.31 -2.78
CA THR A 274 -26.47 14.08 -4.16
C THR A 274 -27.98 14.17 -4.33
N GLU A 275 -28.76 13.67 -3.36
CA GLU A 275 -30.23 13.73 -3.38
C GLU A 275 -30.73 15.18 -3.30
N THR A 276 -30.12 16.01 -2.44
CA THR A 276 -30.45 17.44 -2.32
C THR A 276 -30.04 18.24 -3.55
N MET A 277 -28.89 17.95 -4.18
CA MET A 277 -28.48 18.56 -5.44
C MET A 277 -29.43 18.19 -6.60
N ASN A 278 -29.88 16.94 -6.66
CA ASN A 278 -30.84 16.48 -7.67
C ASN A 278 -32.24 17.07 -7.45
N ALA A 279 -32.71 17.15 -6.20
CA ALA A 279 -33.98 17.78 -5.85
C ALA A 279 -34.00 19.27 -6.19
N SER A 280 -32.90 19.98 -5.94
CA SER A 280 -32.74 21.40 -6.29
C SER A 280 -32.70 21.63 -7.80
N SER A 281 -32.09 20.69 -8.55
CA SER A 281 -32.06 20.73 -10.02
C SER A 281 -33.42 20.46 -10.65
N LYS A 282 -34.24 19.59 -10.03
CA LYS A 282 -35.60 19.26 -10.51
C LYS A 282 -36.59 20.43 -10.32
N ARG A 283 -36.44 21.24 -9.27
CA ARG A 283 -37.26 22.45 -9.06
C ARG A 283 -36.97 23.58 -10.06
N LYS A 284 -35.76 23.65 -10.62
CA LYS A 284 -35.38 24.69 -11.62
C LYS A 284 -35.91 24.44 -13.04
N PHE A 285 -36.45 23.26 -13.35
CA PHE A 285 -36.98 22.90 -14.68
C PHE A 285 -38.51 22.76 -14.73
N GLY A 286 -39.21 23.01 -13.62
CA GLY A 286 -40.64 22.73 -13.46
C GLY A 286 -41.55 23.96 -13.34
N ASP A 287 -41.15 25.12 -13.84
CA ASP A 287 -41.99 26.33 -13.82
C ASP A 287 -42.01 26.98 -15.20
N ASN A 288 -42.78 26.36 -16.10
CA ASN A 288 -43.36 27.02 -17.26
C ASN A 288 -44.88 26.85 -17.13
N ASP A 289 -45.47 27.39 -16.05
CA ASP A 289 -46.89 27.70 -16.02
C ASP A 289 -47.13 28.91 -16.94
N ALA A 290 -47.23 28.62 -18.24
CA ALA A 290 -47.73 29.57 -19.21
C ALA A 290 -49.22 29.84 -18.91
N PRO A 291 -49.69 31.10 -18.84
CA PRO A 291 -51.09 31.40 -18.60
C PRO A 291 -51.94 30.89 -19.76
N ILE A 292 -52.84 29.93 -19.50
CA ILE A 292 -53.84 29.45 -20.44
C ILE A 292 -54.79 30.61 -20.76
N LYS A 293 -54.55 31.31 -21.87
CA LYS A 293 -55.52 32.26 -22.43
C LYS A 293 -56.68 31.47 -23.04
N ARG A 294 -57.83 31.54 -22.37
CA ARG A 294 -59.14 31.21 -22.95
C ARG A 294 -59.42 32.17 -24.12
N SER A 295 -59.49 31.64 -25.33
CA SER A 295 -60.18 32.28 -26.45
C SER A 295 -61.26 31.34 -26.97
N GLN A 296 -62.50 31.79 -26.89
CA GLN A 296 -63.68 31.19 -27.51
C GLN A 296 -63.64 31.45 -29.03
N GLY A 297 -64.13 30.48 -29.82
CA GLY A 297 -64.86 30.78 -31.05
C GLY A 297 -64.29 30.26 -32.39
N ALA A 298 -65.10 29.40 -33.03
CA ALA A 298 -65.25 29.11 -34.47
C ALA A 298 -64.16 28.26 -35.16
N GLU A 299 -64.44 26.97 -35.43
CA GLU A 299 -65.02 26.43 -36.69
C GLU A 299 -64.05 26.57 -37.87
N ALA A 300 -63.44 25.51 -38.39
CA ALA A 300 -63.95 24.44 -39.27
C ALA A 300 -62.76 24.20 -40.25
N ALA A 301 -62.43 23.06 -40.86
CA ALA A 301 -62.93 21.71 -40.96
C ALA A 301 -61.83 20.83 -41.58
N HIS A 302 -61.99 19.51 -41.48
CA HIS A 302 -61.41 18.45 -42.36
C HIS A 302 -59.86 18.27 -42.37
N ARG A 303 -59.26 17.08 -42.38
CA ARG A 303 -59.71 15.69 -42.58
C ARG A 303 -58.52 14.74 -42.22
N LYS A 304 -58.85 13.55 -41.72
CA LYS A 304 -58.15 12.24 -41.84
C LYS A 304 -56.86 11.94 -41.03
N PHE A 305 -57.08 11.22 -39.92
CA PHE A 305 -56.51 9.91 -39.53
C PHE A 305 -55.38 9.30 -40.40
N LYS A 306 -54.24 8.96 -39.76
CA LYS A 306 -53.68 7.58 -39.76
C LYS A 306 -52.72 7.37 -38.58
N VAL A 307 -52.74 6.12 -38.12
CA VAL A 307 -52.28 5.52 -36.86
C VAL A 307 -50.82 5.03 -36.97
N GLU A 308 -50.09 5.15 -35.85
CA GLU A 308 -48.92 4.40 -35.34
C GLU A 308 -47.73 4.09 -36.28
N ASP A 309 -46.51 4.44 -35.86
CA ASP A 309 -45.69 3.49 -35.09
C ASP A 309 -44.54 4.21 -34.37
N SER A 310 -44.04 3.47 -33.39
CA SER A 310 -43.18 3.76 -32.28
C SER A 310 -41.69 3.93 -32.62
N GLU A 311 -40.98 4.38 -31.59
CA GLU A 311 -39.54 4.21 -31.32
C GLU A 311 -38.56 5.38 -31.56
N SER A 312 -38.00 5.75 -30.41
CA SER A 312 -36.61 6.14 -30.17
C SER A 312 -36.27 7.63 -30.07
N ALA A 313 -36.60 8.14 -28.89
CA ALA A 313 -35.63 8.70 -27.95
C ALA A 313 -34.66 9.75 -28.51
N THR A 314 -35.13 10.99 -28.47
CA THR A 314 -34.34 12.22 -28.43
C THR A 314 -33.35 12.21 -27.26
N ASN A 315 -32.08 11.89 -27.51
CA ASN A 315 -31.00 12.27 -26.61
C ASN A 315 -30.58 13.71 -26.93
N LYS A 316 -31.28 14.69 -26.32
CA LYS A 316 -31.00 16.13 -26.41
C LYS A 316 -29.69 16.43 -25.66
N LYS A 317 -28.57 16.08 -26.30
CA LYS A 317 -27.22 16.33 -25.81
C LYS A 317 -26.86 17.79 -26.10
N LYS A 318 -26.61 18.52 -25.00
CA LYS A 318 -25.95 19.83 -24.91
C LYS A 318 -25.26 20.25 -26.22
N GLU A 319 -25.79 21.30 -26.85
CA GLU A 319 -25.12 22.09 -27.88
C GLU A 319 -23.85 22.72 -27.30
N THR A 320 -22.77 21.95 -27.21
CA THR A 320 -21.45 22.53 -27.29
C THR A 320 -21.18 22.73 -28.78
N LYS A 321 -20.76 23.95 -29.17
CA LYS A 321 -20.33 24.31 -30.53
C LYS A 321 -19.17 23.41 -30.99
N LEU A 322 -19.46 22.16 -31.31
CA LEU A 322 -18.51 21.17 -31.79
C LEU A 322 -18.28 21.47 -33.27
N ARG A 323 -17.09 21.97 -33.58
CA ARG A 323 -16.58 22.14 -34.94
C ARG A 323 -15.94 20.84 -35.40
N CYS A 324 -16.18 20.48 -36.64
CA CYS A 324 -15.57 19.34 -37.29
C CYS A 324 -14.07 19.60 -37.52
N TYR A 325 -13.18 18.84 -36.86
CA TYR A 325 -11.73 18.96 -37.04
C TYR A 325 -11.21 18.64 -38.46
N LYS A 326 -12.08 18.20 -39.38
CA LYS A 326 -11.73 17.92 -40.78
C LYS A 326 -12.03 19.09 -41.72
N CYS A 327 -13.02 19.93 -41.40
CA CYS A 327 -13.47 21.01 -42.30
C CYS A 327 -13.89 22.30 -41.59
N ASP A 328 -13.72 22.38 -40.27
CA ASP A 328 -14.02 23.50 -39.36
C ASP A 328 -15.47 24.00 -39.33
N LYS A 329 -16.39 23.29 -39.98
CA LYS A 329 -17.83 23.57 -39.93
C LYS A 329 -18.45 23.06 -38.62
N VAL A 330 -19.39 23.82 -38.06
CA VAL A 330 -20.16 23.45 -36.87
C VAL A 330 -21.30 22.48 -37.22
N GLY A 331 -21.73 21.66 -36.26
CA GLY A 331 -22.91 20.81 -36.39
C GLY A 331 -22.63 19.32 -36.67
N HIS A 332 -21.36 18.92 -36.85
CA HIS A 332 -20.95 17.51 -36.95
C HIS A 332 -19.50 17.33 -36.45
N LEU A 333 -19.10 16.09 -36.12
CA LEU A 333 -17.74 15.75 -35.73
C LEU A 333 -16.95 15.21 -36.93
N ALA A 334 -15.60 15.16 -36.85
CA ALA A 334 -14.75 14.68 -37.95
C ALA A 334 -15.05 13.25 -38.43
N ARG A 335 -15.71 12.43 -37.60
CA ARG A 335 -16.14 11.07 -37.94
C ARG A 335 -17.37 11.04 -38.85
N ASP A 336 -18.22 12.06 -38.77
CA ASP A 336 -19.47 12.17 -39.54
C ASP A 336 -19.32 13.16 -40.71
N CYS A 337 -18.08 13.50 -41.07
CA CYS A 337 -17.79 14.45 -42.13
C CYS A 337 -17.94 13.79 -43.51
N ARG A 338 -18.84 14.32 -44.33
CA ARG A 338 -19.14 13.79 -45.68
C ARG A 338 -18.13 14.21 -46.75
N LYS A 339 -17.01 14.86 -46.38
CA LYS A 339 -15.93 15.23 -47.31
C LYS A 339 -14.88 14.11 -47.40
N PRO A 340 -14.41 13.76 -48.62
CA PRO A 340 -13.34 12.77 -48.78
C PRO A 340 -12.03 13.27 -48.11
N LYS A 341 -11.22 12.34 -47.59
CA LYS A 341 -9.89 12.67 -47.07
C LYS A 341 -8.98 12.98 -48.26
N GLU A 342 -8.46 14.20 -48.35
CA GLU A 342 -7.28 14.47 -49.18
C GLU A 342 -6.04 14.02 -48.39
N ASP A 343 -5.23 13.17 -49.01
CA ASP A 343 -4.02 12.61 -48.43
C ASP A 343 -2.94 13.66 -48.29
N ALA A 344 -2.45 13.83 -47.06
CA ALA A 344 -1.31 14.66 -46.74
C ALA A 344 -0.04 14.04 -47.33
N THR A 345 0.27 14.38 -48.57
CA THR A 345 1.61 14.21 -49.13
C THR A 345 2.03 15.46 -49.90
N ASN A 346 3.19 15.97 -49.51
CA ASN A 346 4.12 16.80 -50.28
C ASN A 346 4.05 18.34 -50.15
N LYS A 347 4.98 18.88 -49.35
CA LYS A 347 5.84 20.07 -49.58
C LYS A 347 6.67 20.28 -48.29
N GLY A 348 7.97 20.06 -48.22
CA GLY A 348 9.04 20.63 -49.06
C GLY A 348 9.45 21.99 -48.48
N LYS A 349 10.43 22.03 -47.55
CA LYS A 349 11.79 22.60 -47.72
C LYS A 349 11.89 24.04 -48.31
N ALA A 350 12.53 24.90 -47.51
CA ALA A 350 13.55 25.93 -47.84
C ALA A 350 13.18 27.42 -48.11
N SER A 351 13.87 28.27 -47.32
CA SER A 351 14.64 29.50 -47.66
C SER A 351 13.98 30.88 -47.87
N GLY A 352 14.71 31.92 -47.36
CA GLY A 352 14.64 33.36 -47.72
C GLY A 352 14.53 34.25 -46.48
N SER A 353 15.61 34.77 -45.86
CA SER A 353 16.42 35.93 -46.27
C SER A 353 15.61 37.11 -46.80
N HIS A 354 15.41 38.13 -45.94
CA HIS A 354 15.78 39.51 -46.24
C HIS A 354 15.92 40.34 -44.97
#